data_AF-A0A653ZSI2-F1
#
_entry.id   AF-A0A653ZSI2-F1
#
_cell.length_a   1.000
_cell.length_b   1.000
_cell.length_c   1.000
_cell.angle_alpha   90.00
_cell.angle_beta   90.00
_cell.angle_gamma   90.00
#
_symmetry.space_group_name_H-M   'P 1'
#
loop_
_entity.id
_entity.type
_entity.pdbx_description
1 polymer ?
#
loop_
_entity_poly.entity_id
_entity_poly.type
_entity_poly.pdbx_seq_one_letter_code
_entity_poly.pdbx_strand_id
1 'polypeptide(L)'
;MATDYVNEVQKLYVAYFSRPADPAGLTYWANVLQTNPSGYQTMSANFSTSNEYKAVYAGMDNRAVVAEVYDNLFGRQAEAAGVNYWADLLDRNQISIDNVVTQIAAGSQNNDRVVYNGKVAVATSFTSHIDTDAEKTAYAGTAANKIAIDYLASAKSLETIAMQMDPGQIDATIARIVGTPTGIDFDGIALV
;
A
#
# COMPACT_ATOMS: atom_id res chain seq x y z
N MET A 1 -0.61 19.20 -12.63
CA MET A 1 0.86 19.06 -12.76
C MET A 1 1.55 18.58 -11.48
N ALA A 2 1.36 19.21 -10.30
CA ALA A 2 1.93 18.67 -9.04
C ALA A 2 1.01 17.64 -8.35
N THR A 3 -0.32 17.86 -8.37
CA THR A 3 -1.32 16.97 -7.75
C THR A 3 -1.46 15.62 -8.48
N ASP A 4 -1.23 15.58 -9.80
CA ASP A 4 -1.38 14.35 -10.59
C ASP A 4 -0.39 13.28 -10.12
N TYR A 5 0.87 13.65 -9.89
CA TYR A 5 1.89 12.70 -9.44
C TYR A 5 1.68 12.19 -8.02
N VAL A 6 1.06 12.97 -7.13
CA VAL A 6 0.67 12.49 -5.78
C VAL A 6 -0.30 11.32 -5.91
N ASN A 7 -1.32 11.44 -6.77
CA ASN A 7 -2.29 10.36 -6.98
C ASN A 7 -1.64 9.13 -7.62
N GLU A 8 -0.75 9.32 -8.60
CA GLU A 8 -0.03 8.22 -9.25
C GLU A 8 0.93 7.48 -8.30
N VAL A 9 1.60 8.22 -7.41
CA VAL A 9 2.42 7.59 -6.37
C VAL A 9 1.55 6.79 -5.40
N GLN A 10 0.42 7.34 -4.97
CA GLN A 10 -0.50 6.62 -4.09
C GLN A 10 -1.05 5.34 -4.75
N LYS A 11 -1.43 5.39 -6.03
CA LYS A 11 -1.81 4.19 -6.80
C LYS A 11 -0.74 3.10 -6.71
N LEU A 12 0.52 3.45 -6.89
CA LEU A 12 1.63 2.50 -6.81
C LEU A 12 1.84 1.97 -5.38
N TYR A 13 1.75 2.82 -4.34
CA TYR A 13 1.84 2.37 -2.94
C TYR A 13 0.68 1.44 -2.56
N VAL A 14 -0.55 1.79 -2.92
CA VAL A 14 -1.73 0.94 -2.70
C VAL A 14 -1.57 -0.39 -3.44
N ALA A 15 -1.10 -0.36 -4.69
CA ALA A 15 -0.96 -1.58 -5.47
C ALA A 15 0.16 -2.51 -4.96
N TYR A 16 1.32 -1.97 -4.62
CA TYR A 16 2.49 -2.78 -4.27
C TYR A 16 2.53 -3.18 -2.80
N PHE A 17 2.05 -2.30 -1.92
CA PHE A 17 2.22 -2.42 -0.47
C PHE A 17 0.91 -2.39 0.30
N SER A 18 -0.22 -2.10 -0.36
CA SER A 18 -1.54 -2.07 0.28
C SER A 18 -1.64 -1.07 1.44
N ARG A 19 -0.84 -0.01 1.38
CA ARG A 19 -0.80 1.05 2.39
C ARG A 19 -0.70 2.43 1.74
N PRO A 20 -1.05 3.49 2.48
CA PRO A 20 -0.70 4.86 2.12
C PRO A 20 0.81 5.07 2.05
N ALA A 21 1.27 5.90 1.10
CA ALA A 21 2.64 6.37 1.09
C ALA A 21 2.98 7.12 2.39
N ASP A 22 4.21 7.00 2.89
CA ASP A 22 4.68 7.93 3.92
C ASP A 22 4.97 9.31 3.29
N PRO A 23 4.93 10.42 4.05
CA PRO A 23 5.09 11.76 3.47
C PRO A 23 6.42 11.98 2.72
N ALA A 24 7.51 11.39 3.21
CA ALA A 24 8.82 11.51 2.59
C ALA A 24 8.88 10.73 1.26
N GLY A 25 8.43 9.48 1.28
CA GLY A 25 8.29 8.63 0.10
C GLY A 25 7.36 9.25 -0.95
N LEU A 26 6.23 9.80 -0.53
CA LEU A 26 5.30 10.48 -1.42
C LEU A 26 5.97 11.65 -2.15
N THR A 27 6.67 12.51 -1.41
CA THR A 27 7.36 13.67 -1.96
C THR A 27 8.49 13.25 -2.90
N TYR A 28 9.30 12.27 -2.49
CA TYR A 28 10.42 11.77 -3.29
C TYR A 28 9.94 11.18 -4.63
N TRP A 29 8.97 10.26 -4.60
CA TRP A 29 8.50 9.62 -5.81
C TRP A 29 7.72 10.57 -6.70
N ALA A 30 6.96 11.52 -6.15
CA ALA A 30 6.28 12.53 -6.95
C ALA A 30 7.31 13.39 -7.73
N ASN A 31 8.44 13.74 -7.10
CA ASN A 31 9.53 14.42 -7.78
C ASN A 31 10.16 13.54 -8.88
N VAL A 32 10.42 12.26 -8.59
CA VAL A 32 10.96 11.32 -9.58
C VAL A 32 10.02 11.19 -10.79
N LEU A 33 8.71 11.04 -10.59
CA LEU A 33 7.75 10.96 -11.68
C LEU A 33 7.69 12.27 -12.48
N GLN A 34 7.91 13.41 -11.83
CA GLN A 34 7.93 14.71 -12.49
C GLN A 34 9.18 14.92 -13.36
N THR A 35 10.35 14.45 -12.93
CA THR A 35 11.63 14.80 -13.55
C THR A 35 12.25 13.68 -14.37
N ASN A 36 11.82 12.44 -14.20
CA ASN A 36 12.35 11.27 -14.90
C ASN A 36 11.29 10.68 -15.85
N PRO A 37 11.53 10.70 -17.18
CA PRO A 37 10.65 10.04 -18.15
C PRO A 37 10.45 8.53 -17.90
N SER A 38 11.38 7.88 -17.21
CA SER A 38 11.31 6.48 -16.77
C SER A 38 10.99 6.34 -15.28
N GLY A 39 10.33 7.36 -14.69
CA GLY A 39 10.05 7.43 -13.25
C GLY A 39 9.23 6.24 -12.75
N TYR A 40 8.20 5.83 -13.51
CA TYR A 40 7.36 4.67 -13.18
C TYR A 40 8.17 3.37 -13.09
N GLN A 41 9.02 3.11 -14.09
CA GLN A 41 9.90 1.93 -14.13
C GLN A 41 10.92 1.98 -13.00
N THR A 42 11.47 3.16 -12.72
CA THR A 42 12.43 3.38 -11.63
C THR A 42 11.80 3.08 -10.26
N MET A 43 10.57 3.55 -10.05
CA MET A 43 9.81 3.34 -8.82
C MET A 43 9.44 1.87 -8.64
N SER A 44 8.88 1.23 -9.67
CA SER A 44 8.55 -0.20 -9.67
C SER A 44 9.76 -1.08 -9.36
N ALA A 45 10.92 -0.81 -9.97
CA ALA A 45 12.16 -1.54 -9.72
C ALA A 45 12.71 -1.35 -8.28
N ASN A 46 12.53 -0.16 -7.69
CA ASN A 46 12.89 0.07 -6.30
C ASN A 46 11.93 -0.66 -5.34
N PHE A 47 10.63 -0.66 -5.66
CA PHE A 47 9.62 -1.31 -4.83
C PHE A 47 9.83 -2.83 -4.80
N SER A 48 10.05 -3.46 -5.95
CA SER A 48 10.25 -4.92 -6.04
C SER A 48 11.49 -5.43 -5.30
N THR A 49 12.48 -4.57 -5.08
CA THR A 49 13.70 -4.93 -4.35
C THR A 49 13.62 -4.61 -2.85
N SER A 50 12.60 -3.87 -2.42
CA SER A 50 12.42 -3.43 -1.03
C SER A 50 12.17 -4.60 -0.07
N ASN A 51 12.62 -4.45 1.18
CA ASN A 51 12.36 -5.44 2.22
C ASN A 51 10.87 -5.55 2.55
N GLU A 52 10.13 -4.45 2.42
CA GLU A 52 8.69 -4.43 2.61
C GLU A 52 7.98 -5.32 1.58
N TYR A 53 8.30 -5.17 0.30
CA TYR A 53 7.75 -6.00 -0.76
C TYR A 53 8.04 -7.49 -0.53
N LYS A 54 9.28 -7.81 -0.17
CA LYS A 54 9.68 -9.17 0.16
C LYS A 54 8.92 -9.70 1.38
N ALA A 55 8.71 -8.88 2.41
CA ALA A 55 8.01 -9.29 3.61
C ALA A 55 6.52 -9.59 3.37
N VAL A 56 5.86 -8.85 2.47
CA VAL A 56 4.44 -9.08 2.11
C VAL A 56 4.26 -10.43 1.42
N TYR A 57 5.14 -10.78 0.48
CA TYR A 57 4.98 -11.99 -0.35
C TYR A 57 5.86 -13.17 0.09
N ALA A 58 6.65 -13.04 1.15
CA ALA A 58 7.56 -14.07 1.61
C ALA A 58 6.80 -15.34 2.03
N GLY A 59 7.26 -16.49 1.54
CA GLY A 59 6.73 -17.81 1.92
C GLY A 59 5.37 -18.15 1.30
N MET A 60 4.78 -17.26 0.50
CA MET A 60 3.58 -17.54 -0.29
C MET A 60 3.95 -18.24 -1.60
N ASP A 61 3.11 -19.17 -2.05
CA ASP A 61 3.17 -19.64 -3.43
C ASP A 61 2.56 -18.60 -4.39
N ASN A 62 2.81 -18.76 -5.69
CA ASN A 62 2.35 -17.79 -6.69
C ASN A 62 0.82 -17.63 -6.74
N ARG A 63 0.03 -18.66 -6.40
CA ARG A 63 -1.44 -18.55 -6.34
C ARG A 63 -1.88 -17.74 -5.14
N ALA A 64 -1.28 -17.97 -3.98
CA ALA A 64 -1.52 -17.20 -2.77
C ALA A 64 -1.13 -15.74 -2.96
N VAL A 65 0.02 -15.47 -3.59
CA VAL A 65 0.44 -14.11 -3.96
C VAL A 65 -0.61 -13.42 -4.83
N VAL A 66 -1.08 -14.06 -5.90
CA VAL A 66 -2.09 -13.45 -6.78
C VAL A 66 -3.40 -13.21 -6.04
N ALA A 67 -3.87 -14.17 -5.25
CA ALA A 67 -5.10 -14.00 -4.46
C ALA A 67 -5.00 -12.81 -3.49
N GLU A 68 -3.86 -12.67 -2.82
CA GLU A 68 -3.55 -11.57 -1.92
C GLU A 68 -3.56 -10.22 -2.67
N VAL A 69 -2.97 -10.15 -3.87
CA VAL A 69 -2.99 -8.94 -4.71
C VAL A 69 -4.43 -8.49 -5.05
N TYR A 70 -5.34 -9.42 -5.33
CA TYR A 70 -6.74 -9.08 -5.60
C TYR A 70 -7.49 -8.56 -4.36
N ASP A 71 -7.31 -9.18 -3.18
CA ASP A 71 -7.96 -8.68 -1.96
C ASP A 71 -7.40 -7.31 -1.57
N ASN A 72 -6.10 -7.13 -1.73
CA ASN A 72 -5.42 -5.87 -1.47
C ASN A 72 -5.89 -4.74 -2.38
N LEU A 73 -6.00 -4.98 -3.69
CA LEU A 73 -6.43 -3.97 -4.64
C LEU A 73 -7.95 -3.71 -4.58
N PHE A 74 -8.76 -4.77 -4.49
CA PHE A 74 -10.20 -4.70 -4.75
C PHE A 74 -11.07 -5.06 -3.55
N GLY A 75 -10.48 -5.47 -2.42
CA GLY A 75 -11.20 -5.82 -1.21
C GLY A 75 -12.02 -7.11 -1.32
N ARG A 76 -11.77 -7.94 -2.34
CA ARG A 76 -12.51 -9.17 -2.62
C ARG A 76 -11.57 -10.28 -3.07
N GLN A 77 -12.04 -11.51 -2.94
CA GLN A 77 -11.37 -12.66 -3.53
C GLN A 77 -11.41 -12.61 -5.06
N ALA A 78 -10.29 -13.05 -5.66
CA ALA A 78 -10.15 -13.26 -7.08
C ALA A 78 -10.94 -14.47 -7.56
N GLU A 79 -11.37 -14.45 -8.81
CA GLU A 79 -11.88 -15.64 -9.50
C GLU A 79 -10.75 -16.65 -9.72
N ALA A 80 -11.02 -17.94 -9.51
CA ALA A 80 -10.02 -19.00 -9.63
C ALA A 80 -9.31 -19.02 -11.00
N ALA A 81 -10.03 -18.70 -12.08
CA ALA A 81 -9.46 -18.60 -13.42
C ALA A 81 -8.40 -17.49 -13.54
N GLY A 82 -8.67 -16.32 -12.93
CA GLY A 82 -7.72 -15.21 -12.89
C GLY A 82 -6.50 -15.55 -12.05
N VAL A 83 -6.70 -16.14 -10.87
CA VAL A 83 -5.59 -16.61 -10.00
C VAL A 83 -4.68 -17.56 -10.76
N ASN A 84 -5.24 -18.58 -11.40
CA ASN A 84 -4.46 -19.58 -12.12
C ASN A 84 -3.73 -18.97 -13.33
N TYR A 85 -4.36 -18.05 -14.07
CA TYR A 85 -3.71 -17.39 -15.21
C TYR A 85 -2.44 -16.65 -14.78
N TRP A 86 -2.51 -15.80 -13.77
CA TRP A 86 -1.34 -15.03 -13.31
C TRP A 86 -0.31 -15.92 -12.63
N ALA A 87 -0.75 -16.88 -11.82
CA ALA A 87 0.15 -17.79 -11.13
C ALA A 87 0.94 -18.67 -12.10
N ASP A 88 0.33 -19.18 -13.17
CA ASP A 88 1.01 -19.97 -14.18
C ASP A 88 2.10 -19.15 -14.92
N LEU A 89 1.89 -17.85 -15.12
CA LEU A 89 2.89 -16.95 -15.71
C LEU A 89 4.06 -16.70 -14.74
N LEU A 90 3.78 -16.56 -13.45
CA LEU A 90 4.80 -16.44 -12.40
C LEU A 90 5.59 -17.75 -12.25
N ASP A 91 4.93 -18.90 -12.24
CA ASP A 91 5.55 -20.24 -12.14
C ASP A 91 6.54 -20.48 -13.29
N ARG A 92 6.24 -19.96 -14.48
CA ARG A 92 7.09 -20.04 -15.67
C ARG A 92 8.13 -18.92 -15.76
N ASN A 93 8.23 -18.04 -14.76
CA ASN A 93 9.08 -16.85 -14.74
C ASN A 93 8.89 -15.95 -15.98
N GLN A 94 7.68 -15.92 -16.53
CA GLN A 94 7.37 -15.09 -17.72
C GLN A 94 7.06 -13.65 -17.35
N ILE A 95 6.59 -13.43 -16.12
CA ILE A 95 6.34 -12.13 -15.51
C ILE A 95 6.81 -12.16 -14.07
N SER A 96 6.99 -10.98 -13.48
CA SER A 96 7.25 -10.79 -12.07
C SER A 96 5.98 -10.37 -11.33
N ILE A 97 6.00 -10.46 -9.99
CA ILE A 97 4.86 -10.07 -9.15
C ILE A 97 4.53 -8.58 -9.32
N ASP A 98 5.52 -7.71 -9.55
CA ASP A 98 5.30 -6.27 -9.83
C ASP A 98 4.51 -6.04 -11.12
N ASN A 99 4.77 -6.86 -12.14
CA ASN A 99 4.03 -6.84 -13.40
C ASN A 99 2.59 -7.34 -13.18
N VAL A 100 2.39 -8.38 -12.38
CA VAL A 100 1.05 -8.89 -12.00
C VAL A 100 0.23 -7.81 -11.31
N VAL A 101 0.77 -7.20 -10.26
CA VAL A 101 0.13 -6.11 -9.49
C VAL A 101 -0.30 -4.97 -10.42
N THR A 102 0.62 -4.52 -11.27
CA THR A 102 0.39 -3.39 -12.18
C THR A 102 -0.70 -3.72 -13.21
N GLN A 103 -0.67 -4.91 -13.80
CA GLN A 103 -1.67 -5.30 -14.80
C GLN A 103 -3.04 -5.58 -14.21
N ILE A 104 -3.12 -6.18 -13.02
CA ILE A 104 -4.40 -6.37 -12.32
C ILE A 104 -5.02 -5.00 -11.98
N ALA A 105 -4.25 -4.08 -11.40
CA ALA A 105 -4.73 -2.74 -11.07
C ALA A 105 -5.22 -1.98 -12.32
N ALA A 106 -4.46 -2.04 -13.43
CA ALA A 106 -4.84 -1.43 -14.70
C ALA A 106 -6.10 -2.05 -15.32
N GLY A 107 -6.34 -3.34 -15.09
CA GLY A 107 -7.53 -4.06 -15.53
C GLY A 107 -8.79 -3.84 -14.66
N SER A 108 -8.70 -3.00 -13.62
CA SER A 108 -9.84 -2.75 -12.72
C SER A 108 -11.06 -2.17 -13.45
N GLN A 109 -12.23 -2.74 -13.16
CA GLN A 109 -13.49 -2.36 -13.79
C GLN A 109 -14.64 -2.45 -12.79
N ASN A 110 -15.77 -1.80 -13.10
CA ASN A 110 -16.98 -1.83 -12.28
C ASN A 110 -16.67 -1.54 -10.79
N ASN A 111 -17.10 -2.41 -9.88
CA ASN A 111 -16.87 -2.27 -8.45
C ASN A 111 -15.38 -2.27 -8.08
N ASP A 112 -14.54 -3.03 -8.79
CA ASP A 112 -13.09 -3.09 -8.51
C ASP A 112 -12.44 -1.73 -8.69
N ARG A 113 -12.83 -1.01 -9.75
CA ARG A 113 -12.35 0.35 -10.01
C ARG A 113 -12.85 1.33 -8.96
N VAL A 114 -14.07 1.16 -8.45
CA VAL A 114 -14.60 1.98 -7.35
C VAL A 114 -13.80 1.75 -6.08
N VAL A 115 -13.57 0.49 -5.71
CA VAL A 115 -12.82 0.14 -4.50
C VAL A 115 -11.37 0.61 -4.61
N TYR A 116 -10.70 0.33 -5.72
CA TYR A 116 -9.32 0.73 -5.93
C TYR A 116 -9.14 2.26 -5.87
N ASN A 117 -9.96 3.02 -6.59
CA ASN A 117 -9.90 4.49 -6.54
C ASN A 117 -10.25 5.03 -5.15
N GLY A 118 -11.19 4.40 -4.45
CA GLY A 118 -11.53 4.75 -3.07
C GLY A 118 -10.37 4.52 -2.11
N LYS A 119 -9.68 3.38 -2.22
CA LYS A 119 -8.44 3.11 -1.46
C LYS A 119 -7.37 4.16 -1.75
N VAL A 120 -7.17 4.54 -3.02
CA VAL A 120 -6.23 5.61 -3.38
C VAL A 120 -6.62 6.96 -2.76
N ALA A 121 -7.92 7.27 -2.71
CA ALA A 121 -8.42 8.49 -2.05
C ALA A 121 -8.20 8.46 -0.53
N VAL A 122 -8.53 7.34 0.13
CA VAL A 122 -8.24 7.12 1.56
C VAL A 122 -6.75 7.25 1.84
N ALA A 123 -5.91 6.61 1.03
CA ALA A 123 -4.46 6.68 1.15
C ALA A 123 -3.92 8.11 1.00
N THR A 124 -4.45 8.86 0.03
CA THR A 124 -4.08 10.27 -0.17
C THR A 124 -4.45 11.11 1.05
N SER A 125 -5.66 10.94 1.58
CA SER A 125 -6.11 11.66 2.79
C SER A 125 -5.26 11.27 4.00
N PHE A 126 -5.04 9.97 4.20
CA PHE A 126 -4.24 9.44 5.29
C PHE A 126 -2.84 10.05 5.32
N THR A 127 -2.11 10.04 4.20
CA THR A 127 -0.77 10.64 4.15
C THR A 127 -0.79 12.14 4.42
N SER A 128 -1.85 12.86 4.03
CA SER A 128 -1.96 14.31 4.29
C SER A 128 -2.20 14.65 5.76
N HIS A 129 -2.70 13.71 6.56
CA HIS A 129 -2.89 13.84 8.00
C HIS A 129 -1.63 13.48 8.81
N ILE A 130 -0.59 12.93 8.18
CA ILE A 130 0.71 12.70 8.84
C ILE A 130 1.51 14.02 8.75
N ASP A 131 1.17 14.98 9.60
CA ASP A 131 1.62 16.37 9.47
C ASP A 131 2.61 16.82 10.55
N THR A 132 2.64 16.14 11.70
CA THR A 132 3.60 16.39 12.77
C THR A 132 4.90 15.58 12.58
N ASP A 133 6.00 16.06 13.18
CA ASP A 133 7.28 15.34 13.12
C ASP A 133 7.24 14.00 13.89
N ALA A 134 6.42 13.92 14.94
CA ALA A 134 6.20 12.69 15.69
C ALA A 134 5.52 11.63 14.82
N GLU A 135 4.48 11.99 14.07
CA GLU A 135 3.76 11.08 13.18
C GLU A 135 4.62 10.65 11.99
N LYS A 136 5.34 11.60 11.37
CA LYS A 136 6.29 11.29 10.29
C LYS A 136 7.36 10.29 10.74
N THR A 137 7.87 10.48 11.96
CA THR A 137 8.88 9.56 12.54
C THR A 137 8.28 8.21 12.87
N ALA A 138 7.05 8.17 13.38
CA ALA A 138 6.38 6.95 13.77
C ALA A 138 5.92 6.09 12.59
N TYR A 139 5.62 6.71 11.43
CA TYR A 139 5.21 5.97 10.23
C TYR A 139 6.40 5.34 9.50
N ALA A 140 7.10 4.45 10.20
CA ALA A 140 8.25 3.71 9.72
C ALA A 140 8.28 2.28 10.26
N GLY A 141 8.75 1.35 9.43
CA GLY A 141 8.93 -0.06 9.81
C GLY A 141 7.64 -0.90 9.71
N THR A 142 7.80 -2.21 9.92
CA THR A 142 6.77 -3.21 9.63
C THR A 142 5.52 -3.08 10.49
N ALA A 143 5.67 -2.68 11.77
CA ALA A 143 4.54 -2.55 12.69
C ALA A 143 3.62 -1.37 12.30
N ALA A 144 4.20 -0.21 11.99
CA ALA A 144 3.46 0.95 11.51
C ALA A 144 2.79 0.65 10.15
N ASN A 145 3.52 0.03 9.23
CA ASN A 145 2.98 -0.37 7.93
C ASN A 145 1.80 -1.32 8.09
N LYS A 146 1.87 -2.30 9.00
CA LYS A 146 0.77 -3.25 9.26
C LYS A 146 -0.52 -2.54 9.67
N ILE A 147 -0.44 -1.51 10.53
CA ILE A 147 -1.62 -0.74 10.95
C ILE A 147 -2.25 -0.01 9.77
N ALA A 148 -1.43 0.62 8.93
CA ALA A 148 -1.92 1.34 7.76
C ALA A 148 -2.46 0.40 6.66
N ILE A 149 -1.87 -0.79 6.51
CA ILE A 149 -2.39 -1.86 5.65
C ILE A 149 -3.77 -2.30 6.14
N ASP A 150 -3.92 -2.60 7.43
CA ASP A 150 -5.20 -3.05 8.00
C ASP A 150 -6.29 -1.98 7.87
N TYR A 151 -5.92 -0.71 8.05
CA TYR A 151 -6.83 0.42 7.85
C TYR A 151 -7.34 0.45 6.40
N LEU A 152 -6.43 0.40 5.42
CA LEU A 152 -6.79 0.47 4.02
C LEU A 152 -7.52 -0.79 3.51
N ALA A 153 -7.21 -1.96 4.07
CA ALA A 153 -7.87 -3.23 3.74
C ALA A 153 -9.38 -3.21 4.05
N SER A 154 -9.81 -2.41 5.03
CA SER A 154 -11.23 -2.29 5.39
C SER A 154 -12.07 -1.49 4.38
N ALA A 155 -11.44 -0.71 3.49
CA ALA A 155 -12.13 0.04 2.44
C ALA A 155 -12.50 -0.90 1.27
N LYS A 156 -13.68 -1.54 1.36
CA LYS A 156 -14.17 -2.58 0.43
C LYS A 156 -15.42 -2.19 -0.34
N SER A 157 -16.02 -1.05 -0.02
CA SER A 157 -17.28 -0.53 -0.59
C SER A 157 -17.32 1.00 -0.45
N LEU A 158 -18.22 1.68 -1.18
CA LEU A 158 -18.38 3.13 -1.04
C LEU A 158 -18.67 3.57 0.41
N GLU A 159 -19.45 2.78 1.14
CA GLU A 159 -19.77 3.03 2.54
C GLU A 159 -18.51 2.95 3.43
N THR A 160 -17.76 1.84 3.33
CA THR A 160 -16.54 1.67 4.13
C THR A 160 -15.43 2.65 3.71
N ILE A 161 -15.35 3.01 2.42
CA ILE A 161 -14.47 4.08 1.93
C ILE A 161 -14.84 5.41 2.60
N ALA A 162 -16.12 5.77 2.64
CA ALA A 162 -16.56 7.01 3.27
C ALA A 162 -16.22 7.04 4.76
N MET A 163 -16.37 5.91 5.47
CA MET A 163 -15.94 5.78 6.86
C MET A 163 -14.42 5.98 7.01
N GLN A 164 -13.60 5.39 6.14
CA GLN A 164 -12.14 5.55 6.21
C GLN A 164 -11.61 6.88 5.67
N MET A 165 -12.46 7.68 5.03
CA MET A 165 -12.17 9.07 4.70
C MET A 165 -12.54 10.05 5.81
N ASP A 166 -13.19 9.58 6.89
CA ASP A 166 -13.48 10.43 8.04
C ASP A 166 -12.18 10.89 8.72
N PRO A 167 -11.95 12.21 8.88
CA PRO A 167 -10.77 12.75 9.55
C PRO A 167 -10.50 12.13 10.92
N GLY A 168 -11.55 11.90 11.72
CA GLY A 168 -11.40 11.33 13.06
C GLY A 168 -10.93 9.88 13.04
N GLN A 169 -11.36 9.08 12.05
CA GLN A 169 -10.86 7.71 11.86
C GLN A 169 -9.40 7.68 11.41
N ILE A 170 -9.03 8.60 10.52
CA ILE A 170 -7.64 8.76 10.04
C ILE A 170 -6.74 9.12 11.22
N ASP A 171 -7.08 10.18 11.96
CA ASP A 171 -6.29 10.68 13.09
C ASP A 171 -6.17 9.64 14.20
N ALA A 172 -7.26 8.92 14.52
CA ALA A 172 -7.23 7.84 15.50
C ALA A 172 -6.30 6.69 15.06
N THR A 173 -6.22 6.41 13.77
CA THR A 173 -5.33 5.37 13.24
C THR A 173 -3.87 5.82 13.26
N ILE A 174 -3.60 7.08 12.90
CA ILE A 174 -2.27 7.67 13.01
C ILE A 174 -1.80 7.70 14.47
N ALA A 175 -2.69 8.03 15.42
CA ALA A 175 -2.37 7.98 16.84
C ALA A 175 -1.97 6.56 17.32
N ARG A 176 -2.59 5.51 16.77
CA ARG A 176 -2.18 4.12 17.03
C ARG A 176 -0.78 3.82 16.47
N ILE A 177 -0.43 4.36 15.30
CA ILE A 177 0.92 4.25 14.75
C ILE A 177 1.93 4.91 15.68
N VAL A 178 1.67 6.14 16.14
CA VAL A 178 2.53 6.86 17.10
C VAL A 178 2.67 6.11 18.42
N GLY A 179 1.59 5.48 18.90
CA GLY A 179 1.61 4.68 20.14
C GLY A 179 2.22 3.28 20.00
N THR A 180 2.65 2.87 18.79
CA THR A 180 3.27 1.56 18.58
C THR A 180 4.71 1.60 19.09
N PRO A 181 5.14 0.68 19.97
CA PRO A 181 6.53 0.65 20.43
C PRO A 181 7.46 0.54 19.22
N THR A 182 8.24 1.59 18.97
CA THR A 182 9.33 1.56 17.99
C THR A 182 10.39 0.64 18.55
N GLY A 183 10.35 -0.64 18.20
CA GLY A 183 11.18 -1.67 18.82
C GLY A 183 12.67 -1.39 18.65
N ILE A 184 13.25 -0.61 19.57
CA ILE A 184 14.44 -0.81 20.41
C ILE A 184 14.32 0.19 21.59
N ASP A 185 13.79 -0.25 22.72
CA ASP A 185 14.48 -0.16 24.04
C ASP A 185 13.78 -1.08 25.06
N PHE A 186 14.46 -2.16 25.44
CA PHE A 186 14.12 -3.00 26.59
C PHE A 186 15.14 -2.77 27.72
N ASP A 187 15.61 -1.55 27.92
CA ASP A 187 16.49 -1.20 29.04
C ASP A 187 15.78 -0.28 30.02
N GLY A 188 15.20 -0.91 31.05
CA GLY A 188 14.98 -0.30 32.35
C GLY A 188 13.69 0.51 32.51
N ILE A 189 12.67 -0.12 33.08
CA ILE A 189 12.20 0.27 34.42
C ILE A 189 11.69 -0.99 35.11
N ALA A 190 12.30 -1.24 36.26
CA ALA A 190 12.06 -2.35 37.14
C ALA A 190 10.62 -2.34 37.67
N LEU A 191 10.11 -3.55 37.88
CA LEU A 191 9.06 -3.85 38.84
C LEU A 191 9.47 -3.28 40.22
N VAL A 192 8.75 -2.28 40.72
CA VAL A 192 8.52 -2.05 42.15
C VAL A 192 7.06 -1.65 42.34
#